data_AF-A0A7X1CKH5-F1
#
_entry.id   AF-A0A7X1CKH5-F1
#
_cell.length_a   1.000
_cell.length_b   1.000
_cell.length_c   1.000
_cell.angle_alpha   90.00
_cell.angle_beta   90.00
_cell.angle_gamma   90.00
#
_symmetry.space_group_name_H-M   'P 1'
#
loop_
_entity.id
_entity.type
_entity.pdbx_description
1 polymer ?
#
loop_
_entity_poly.entity_id
_entity_poly.type
_entity_poly.pdbx_seq_one_letter_code
_entity_poly.pdbx_strand_id
1 'polypeptide(L)'
;MKAPRRTIIYELFMFLLILISVLTIPIQTQAVNILNGLIWAVFVVDYFARLIRAKDKKEYIKTHLFELIAILPLYNLFRLARIVGLFRILRLTAMGKRYIVPLYSFLRTNGFNRMVDALVITLIVIPIPLIFIEPSIKNYPDALWFAIVTTTTVGYGDIVPVTPIGRTLAIFLMLFGIGFIGALISTIRTYMTSKRKQLNSSEKISKVTKSIEQVGPLTESEITIIETFLHSKKELK
;
A
#
# COMPACT_ATOMS: atom_id res chain seq x y z
N MET A 1 2.07 9.15 14.74
CA MET A 1 2.33 10.32 13.86
C MET A 1 1.57 10.14 12.55
N LYS A 2 0.72 11.11 12.18
CA LYS A 2 -0.11 11.06 10.95
C LYS A 2 0.76 11.30 9.72
N ALA A 3 0.88 10.30 8.84
CA ALA A 3 1.50 10.49 7.53
C ALA A 3 0.57 11.33 6.63
N PRO A 4 0.96 12.53 6.15
CA PRO A 4 0.13 13.36 5.28
C PRO A 4 -0.21 12.67 3.94
N ARG A 5 -1.21 13.17 3.21
CA ARG A 5 -1.72 12.57 1.96
C ARG A 5 -0.67 12.42 0.85
N ARG A 6 0.39 13.26 0.89
CA ARG A 6 1.55 13.18 -0.02
C ARG A 6 2.43 11.95 0.24
N THR A 7 2.33 11.33 1.40
CA THR A 7 3.21 10.21 1.78
C THR A 7 2.85 8.91 1.07
N ILE A 8 1.58 8.65 0.78
CA ILE A 8 1.16 7.33 0.24
C ILE A 8 1.48 7.18 -1.25
N ILE A 9 1.23 8.22 -2.06
CA ILE A 9 1.60 8.20 -3.49
C ILE A 9 3.11 8.03 -3.61
N TYR A 10 3.85 8.76 -2.77
CA TYR A 10 5.29 8.64 -2.68
C TYR A 10 5.74 7.24 -2.21
N GLU A 11 5.10 6.66 -1.19
CA GLU A 11 5.40 5.29 -0.71
C GLU A 11 5.09 4.23 -1.77
N LEU A 12 3.99 4.37 -2.52
CA LEU A 12 3.59 3.46 -3.59
C LEU A 12 4.54 3.57 -4.79
N PHE A 13 4.95 4.79 -5.14
CA PHE A 13 5.96 5.03 -6.16
C PHE A 13 7.30 4.38 -5.77
N MET A 14 7.76 4.60 -4.55
CA MET A 14 8.99 3.97 -4.06
C MET A 14 8.88 2.43 -4.04
N PHE A 15 7.74 1.89 -3.65
CA PHE A 15 7.48 0.45 -3.70
C PHE A 15 7.53 -0.11 -5.13
N LEU A 16 6.94 0.59 -6.10
CA LEU A 16 6.98 0.21 -7.51
C LEU A 16 8.43 0.19 -8.04
N LEU A 17 9.26 1.18 -7.68
CA LEU A 17 10.68 1.20 -8.04
C LEU A 17 11.45 0.01 -7.45
N ILE A 18 11.13 -0.39 -6.20
CA ILE A 18 11.70 -1.60 -5.60
C ILE A 18 11.29 -2.84 -6.41
N LEU A 19 10.00 -2.96 -6.75
CA LEU A 19 9.47 -4.09 -7.51
C LEU A 19 10.14 -4.21 -8.89
N ILE A 20 10.25 -3.10 -9.62
CA ILE A 20 10.94 -3.04 -10.92
C ILE A 20 12.41 -3.44 -10.77
N SER A 21 13.11 -2.95 -9.74
CA SER A 21 14.51 -3.31 -9.51
C SER A 21 14.70 -4.80 -9.21
N VAL A 22 13.73 -5.44 -8.54
CA VAL A 22 13.76 -6.88 -8.24
C VAL A 22 13.43 -7.73 -9.46
N LEU A 23 12.38 -7.36 -10.21
CA LEU A 23 11.97 -8.09 -11.42
C LEU A 23 13.04 -8.04 -12.52
N THR A 24 13.88 -7.01 -12.54
CA THR A 24 14.95 -6.86 -13.52
C THR A 24 16.27 -7.55 -13.14
N ILE A 25 16.37 -8.18 -11.96
CA ILE A 25 17.56 -8.93 -11.52
C ILE A 25 18.07 -9.97 -12.53
N PRO A 26 17.22 -10.83 -13.15
CA PRO A 26 17.70 -11.84 -14.09
C PRO A 26 18.11 -11.25 -15.45
N ILE A 27 17.78 -9.98 -15.73
CA ILE A 27 17.98 -9.35 -17.04
C ILE A 27 19.27 -8.52 -17.02
N GLN A 28 20.29 -8.96 -17.75
CA GLN A 28 21.62 -8.32 -17.76
C GLN A 28 21.86 -7.50 -19.03
N THR A 29 20.95 -6.57 -19.35
CA THR A 29 21.10 -5.68 -20.51
C THR A 29 21.63 -4.30 -20.12
N GLN A 30 22.26 -3.59 -21.06
CA GLN A 30 22.78 -2.23 -20.81
C GLN A 30 21.67 -1.26 -20.37
N ALA A 31 20.47 -1.38 -20.95
CA ALA A 31 19.31 -0.58 -20.56
C ALA A 31 18.89 -0.84 -19.10
N VAL A 32 18.86 -2.10 -18.66
CA VAL A 32 18.51 -2.47 -17.28
C VAL A 32 19.56 -1.98 -16.28
N ASN A 33 20.84 -1.96 -16.66
CA ASN A 33 21.90 -1.40 -15.82
C ASN A 33 21.73 0.11 -15.61
N ILE A 34 21.41 0.86 -16.68
CA ILE A 34 21.13 2.30 -16.59
C ILE A 34 19.89 2.54 -15.72
N LEU A 35 18.81 1.79 -15.93
CA LEU A 35 17.59 1.88 -15.14
C LEU A 35 17.86 1.63 -13.65
N ASN A 36 18.61 0.58 -13.32
CA ASN A 36 18.98 0.27 -11.94
C ASN A 36 19.85 1.37 -11.31
N GLY A 37 20.72 2.01 -12.10
CA GLY A 37 21.48 3.19 -11.66
C GLY A 37 20.58 4.40 -11.34
N LEU A 38 19.57 4.66 -12.16
CA LEU A 38 18.58 5.71 -11.91
C LEU A 38 17.75 5.43 -10.64
N ILE A 39 17.24 4.20 -10.52
CA ILE A 39 16.50 3.76 -9.34
C ILE A 39 17.36 3.89 -8.07
N TRP A 40 18.63 3.50 -8.15
CA TRP A 40 19.60 3.67 -7.07
C TRP A 40 19.78 5.14 -6.69
N ALA A 41 19.94 6.04 -7.66
CA ALA A 41 20.07 7.48 -7.40
C ALA A 41 18.86 8.05 -6.66
N VAL A 42 17.65 7.61 -7.01
CA VAL A 42 16.41 7.99 -6.30
C VAL A 42 16.46 7.55 -4.83
N PHE A 43 16.90 6.32 -4.54
CA PHE A 43 17.02 5.84 -3.16
C PHE A 43 18.12 6.54 -2.35
N VAL A 44 19.25 6.89 -3.00
CA VAL A 44 20.32 7.68 -2.38
C VAL A 44 19.77 9.03 -1.93
N VAL A 45 19.17 9.77 -2.88
CA VAL A 45 18.61 11.10 -2.62
C VAL A 45 17.57 11.03 -1.51
N ASP A 46 16.71 10.01 -1.55
CA ASP A 46 15.71 9.79 -0.52
C ASP A 46 16.32 9.60 0.88
N TYR A 47 17.27 8.69 1.02
CA TYR A 47 17.91 8.41 2.30
C TYR A 47 18.58 9.66 2.88
N PHE A 48 19.34 10.40 2.05
CA PHE A 48 20.00 11.63 2.49
C PHE A 48 19.02 12.75 2.81
N ALA A 49 17.95 12.93 2.03
CA ALA A 49 16.91 13.91 2.33
C ALA A 49 16.26 13.65 3.69
N ARG A 50 16.10 12.38 4.08
CA ARG A 50 15.57 12.01 5.41
C ARG A 50 16.59 12.14 6.51
N LEU A 51 17.85 11.79 6.27
CA LEU A 51 18.95 11.98 7.21
C LEU A 51 19.10 13.46 7.59
N ILE A 52 18.99 14.36 6.61
CA ILE A 52 19.05 15.81 6.84
C ILE A 52 17.85 16.31 7.67
N ARG A 53 16.67 15.71 7.49
CA ARG A 53 15.44 16.06 8.23
C ARG A 53 15.34 15.41 9.61
N ALA A 54 16.18 14.43 9.93
CA ALA A 54 16.16 13.76 11.22
C ALA A 54 16.71 14.69 12.32
N LYS A 55 16.01 14.74 13.46
CA LYS A 55 16.43 15.55 14.62
C LYS A 55 17.77 15.09 15.18
N ASP A 56 18.00 13.78 15.24
CA ASP A 56 19.29 13.18 15.59
C ASP A 56 19.79 12.32 14.42
N LYS A 57 20.88 12.78 13.79
CA LYS A 57 21.48 12.12 12.63
C LYS A 57 22.17 10.80 13.00
N LYS A 58 22.81 10.75 14.17
CA LYS A 58 23.56 9.56 14.62
C LYS A 58 22.60 8.44 14.99
N GLU A 59 21.53 8.78 15.69
CA GLU A 59 20.46 7.83 16.00
C GLU A 59 19.77 7.35 14.72
N TYR A 60 19.49 8.24 13.76
CA TYR A 60 18.89 7.85 12.49
C TYR A 60 19.75 6.83 11.73
N ILE A 61 21.06 7.06 11.63
CA ILE A 61 21.97 6.13 10.95
C ILE A 61 21.97 4.77 11.65
N LYS A 62 22.04 4.73 12.99
CA LYS A 62 22.03 3.48 13.77
C LYS A 62 20.75 2.68 13.54
N THR A 63 19.60 3.33 13.54
CA THR A 63 18.30 2.65 13.36
C THR A 63 18.07 2.22 11.91
N HIS A 64 18.73 2.87 10.94
CA HIS A 64 18.56 2.62 9.49
C HIS A 64 19.86 2.09 8.83
N LEU A 65 20.67 1.34 9.57
CA LEU A 65 21.93 0.74 9.08
C LEU A 65 21.72 -0.09 7.80
N PHE A 66 20.63 -0.87 7.74
CA PHE A 66 20.31 -1.67 6.56
C PHE A 66 20.01 -0.85 5.29
N GLU A 67 19.40 0.33 5.43
CA GLU A 67 19.16 1.23 4.30
C GLU A 67 20.46 1.81 3.76
N LEU A 68 21.39 2.17 4.67
CA LEU A 68 22.70 2.68 4.30
C LEU A 68 23.54 1.63 3.56
N ILE A 69 23.57 0.40 4.09
CA ILE A 69 24.26 -0.74 3.45
C ILE A 69 23.65 -1.05 2.08
N ALA A 70 22.32 -0.96 1.95
CA ALA A 70 21.63 -1.20 0.69
C ALA A 70 21.94 -0.15 -0.39
N ILE A 71 22.38 1.05 -0.02
CA ILE A 71 22.72 2.14 -0.95
C ILE A 71 24.21 2.09 -1.34
N LEU A 72 25.07 1.40 -0.61
CA LEU A 72 26.48 1.27 -0.99
C LEU A 72 26.63 0.48 -2.31
N PRO A 73 27.30 1.04 -3.34
CA PRO A 73 27.52 0.35 -4.62
C PRO A 73 28.65 -0.70 -4.48
N LEU A 74 28.39 -1.77 -3.72
CA LEU A 74 29.36 -2.83 -3.44
C LEU A 74 29.59 -3.78 -4.63
N TYR A 75 28.83 -3.62 -5.72
CA TYR A 75 28.85 -4.52 -6.88
C TYR A 75 30.17 -4.49 -7.66
N ASN A 76 30.98 -3.45 -7.50
CA ASN A 76 32.26 -3.28 -8.20
C ASN A 76 33.50 -3.62 -7.35
N LEU A 77 33.37 -3.71 -6.01
CA LEU A 77 34.54 -3.76 -5.13
C LEU A 77 35.07 -5.18 -4.87
N PHE A 78 34.26 -6.22 -5.08
CA PHE A 78 34.67 -7.59 -4.79
C PHE A 78 34.20 -8.54 -5.90
N ARG A 79 35.12 -9.22 -6.58
CA ARG A 79 34.83 -10.26 -7.60
C ARG A 79 33.99 -11.43 -7.03
N LEU A 80 33.92 -11.55 -5.69
CA LEU A 80 33.08 -12.47 -4.91
C LEU A 80 31.64 -11.95 -4.68
N ALA A 81 31.28 -10.76 -5.19
CA ALA A 81 30.01 -10.07 -4.94
C ALA A 81 28.78 -10.68 -5.62
N ARG A 82 28.87 -11.87 -6.23
CA ARG A 82 27.67 -12.62 -6.66
C ARG A 82 26.76 -12.93 -5.45
N ILE A 83 27.35 -13.11 -4.27
CA ILE A 83 26.67 -13.24 -2.97
C ILE A 83 26.08 -11.90 -2.48
N VAL A 84 26.63 -10.76 -2.90
CA VAL A 84 26.12 -9.41 -2.55
C VAL A 84 24.75 -9.13 -3.18
N GLY A 85 24.36 -9.89 -4.22
CA GLY A 85 22.98 -9.93 -4.71
C GLY A 85 21.95 -10.27 -3.63
N LEU A 86 22.32 -11.06 -2.61
CA LEU A 86 21.46 -11.37 -1.45
C LEU A 86 21.28 -10.16 -0.53
N PHE A 87 22.21 -9.21 -0.51
CA PHE A 87 22.04 -7.95 0.22
C PHE A 87 21.05 -7.00 -0.48
N ARG A 88 20.75 -7.20 -1.77
CA ARG A 88 19.59 -6.53 -2.41
C ARG A 88 18.26 -7.06 -1.86
N ILE A 89 18.20 -8.31 -1.40
CA ILE A 89 17.00 -8.88 -0.75
C ILE A 89 16.83 -8.29 0.67
N LEU A 90 17.92 -7.94 1.37
CA LEU A 90 17.83 -7.17 2.62
C LEU A 90 17.17 -5.79 2.42
N ARG A 91 17.24 -5.23 1.20
CA ARG A 91 16.48 -4.03 0.83
C ARG A 91 14.96 -4.28 0.91
N LEU A 92 14.48 -5.46 0.48
CA LEU A 92 13.07 -5.83 0.57
C LEU A 92 12.58 -6.00 2.01
N THR A 93 13.40 -6.52 2.94
CA THR A 93 12.96 -6.69 4.34
C THR A 93 13.04 -5.38 5.13
N ALA A 94 14.10 -4.59 4.95
CA ALA A 94 14.28 -3.31 5.63
C ALA A 94 13.34 -2.22 5.08
N MET A 95 13.28 -2.07 3.75
CA MET A 95 12.43 -1.07 3.09
C MET A 95 11.00 -1.58 2.91
N GLY A 96 10.79 -2.88 2.72
CA GLY A 96 9.46 -3.45 2.61
C GLY A 96 8.63 -3.19 3.85
N LYS A 97 9.14 -3.36 5.08
CA LYS A 97 8.38 -2.98 6.28
C LYS A 97 7.93 -1.51 6.26
N ARG A 98 8.74 -0.59 5.74
CA ARG A 98 8.46 0.84 5.69
C ARG A 98 7.45 1.24 4.60
N TYR A 99 7.53 0.63 3.42
CA TYR A 99 6.66 0.91 2.27
C TYR A 99 5.41 0.01 2.23
N ILE A 100 5.47 -1.20 2.81
CA ILE A 100 4.37 -2.17 2.89
C ILE A 100 3.46 -1.88 4.09
N VAL A 101 3.93 -1.34 5.22
CA VAL A 101 3.06 -1.03 6.38
C VAL A 101 1.92 -0.04 6.04
N PRO A 102 2.17 1.06 5.30
CA PRO A 102 1.10 1.95 4.82
C PRO A 102 0.14 1.24 3.86
N LEU A 103 0.67 0.40 2.95
CA LEU A 103 -0.12 -0.43 2.04
C LEU A 103 -0.99 -1.44 2.79
N TYR A 104 -0.46 -2.09 3.82
CA TYR A 104 -1.19 -3.03 4.68
C TYR A 104 -2.28 -2.32 5.50
N SER A 105 -2.01 -1.12 5.99
CA SER A 105 -3.02 -0.29 6.66
C SER A 105 -4.15 0.14 5.73
N PHE A 106 -3.84 0.36 4.45
CA PHE A 106 -4.79 0.61 3.39
C PHE A 106 -5.62 -0.65 3.07
N LEU A 107 -4.96 -1.81 2.90
CA LEU A 107 -5.62 -3.11 2.68
C LEU A 107 -6.53 -3.53 3.83
N ARG A 108 -6.25 -3.09 5.06
CA ARG A 108 -7.08 -3.37 6.24
C ARG A 108 -8.30 -2.43 6.38
N THR A 109 -8.48 -1.49 5.46
CA THR A 109 -9.66 -0.60 5.45
C THR A 109 -10.87 -1.38 4.90
N ASN A 110 -11.98 -1.43 5.65
CA ASN A 110 -13.26 -2.01 5.20
C ASN A 110 -13.26 -3.49 4.77
N GLY A 111 -12.33 -4.32 5.27
CA GLY A 111 -12.32 -5.75 4.93
C GLY A 111 -11.81 -6.07 3.53
N PHE A 112 -11.14 -5.11 2.86
CA PHE A 112 -10.52 -5.32 1.55
C PHE A 112 -9.46 -6.42 1.57
N ASN A 113 -8.80 -6.65 2.71
CA ASN A 113 -7.91 -7.80 2.93
C ASN A 113 -8.58 -9.14 2.59
N ARG A 114 -9.83 -9.36 3.03
CA ARG A 114 -10.58 -10.59 2.69
C ARG A 114 -10.83 -10.73 1.19
N MET A 115 -10.97 -9.62 0.47
CA MET A 115 -11.15 -9.64 -0.99
C MET A 115 -9.83 -9.92 -1.72
N VAL A 116 -8.70 -9.45 -1.19
CA VAL A 116 -7.37 -9.81 -1.69
C VAL A 116 -7.09 -11.30 -1.44
N ASP A 117 -7.42 -11.82 -0.25
CA ASP A 117 -7.29 -13.24 0.03
C ASP A 117 -8.16 -14.07 -0.93
N ALA A 118 -9.42 -13.66 -1.14
CA ALA A 118 -10.31 -14.28 -2.11
C ALA A 118 -9.77 -14.20 -3.55
N LEU A 119 -9.15 -13.09 -3.95
CA LEU A 119 -8.53 -12.95 -5.27
C LEU A 119 -7.38 -13.94 -5.45
N VAL A 120 -6.47 -14.03 -4.47
CA VAL A 120 -5.33 -14.96 -4.52
C VAL A 120 -5.83 -16.40 -4.56
N ILE A 121 -6.79 -16.76 -3.72
CA ILE A 121 -7.39 -18.09 -3.71
C ILE A 121 -8.04 -18.39 -5.08
N THR A 122 -8.82 -17.46 -5.62
CA THR A 122 -9.50 -17.64 -6.92
C THR A 122 -8.50 -17.82 -8.06
N LEU A 123 -7.43 -17.02 -8.09
CA LEU A 123 -6.36 -17.12 -9.10
C LEU A 123 -5.52 -18.39 -8.96
N ILE A 124 -5.53 -19.07 -7.81
CA ILE A 124 -4.86 -20.37 -7.66
C ILE A 124 -5.81 -21.51 -8.00
N VAL A 125 -7.06 -21.44 -7.52
CA VAL A 125 -8.03 -22.54 -7.57
C VAL A 125 -8.67 -22.70 -8.94
N ILE A 126 -9.10 -21.61 -9.60
CA ILE A 126 -9.82 -21.72 -10.89
C ILE A 126 -8.93 -22.19 -12.04
N PRO A 127 -7.64 -21.81 -12.13
CA PRO A 127 -6.74 -22.34 -13.17
C PRO A 127 -6.54 -23.86 -13.13
N ILE A 128 -6.60 -24.50 -11.96
CA ILE A 128 -6.34 -25.94 -11.83
C ILE A 128 -7.29 -26.80 -12.67
N PRO A 129 -8.63 -26.71 -12.52
CA PRO A 129 -9.56 -27.49 -13.33
C PRO A 129 -9.51 -27.11 -14.81
N LEU A 130 -9.19 -25.85 -15.13
CA LEU A 130 -9.12 -25.37 -16.52
C LEU A 130 -8.09 -26.14 -17.37
N ILE A 131 -6.98 -26.59 -16.77
CA ILE A 131 -5.95 -27.39 -17.46
C ILE A 131 -6.51 -28.73 -17.95
N PHE A 132 -7.43 -29.32 -17.21
CA PHE A 132 -7.96 -30.66 -17.52
C PHE A 132 -9.18 -30.61 -18.45
N ILE A 133 -9.91 -29.49 -18.44
CA ILE A 133 -11.17 -29.36 -19.18
C ILE A 133 -11.02 -28.54 -20.47
N GLU A 134 -10.01 -27.66 -20.59
CA GLU A 134 -9.84 -26.81 -21.78
C GLU A 134 -8.71 -27.26 -22.70
N PRO A 135 -9.00 -27.59 -23.97
CA PRO A 135 -7.96 -27.95 -24.95
C PRO A 135 -6.97 -26.82 -25.25
N SER A 136 -7.39 -25.56 -25.08
CA SER A 136 -6.57 -24.37 -25.34
C SER A 136 -5.54 -24.11 -24.22
N ILE A 137 -5.67 -24.77 -23.08
CA ILE A 137 -4.84 -24.55 -21.89
C ILE A 137 -3.95 -25.77 -21.68
N LYS A 138 -2.64 -25.65 -21.99
CA LYS A 138 -1.72 -26.80 -22.01
C LYS A 138 -1.06 -27.07 -20.67
N ASN A 139 -0.89 -26.05 -19.85
CA ASN A 139 -0.17 -26.13 -18.58
C ASN A 139 -0.71 -25.10 -17.57
N TYR A 140 -0.25 -25.18 -16.32
CA TYR A 140 -0.68 -24.27 -15.27
C TYR A 140 -0.32 -22.79 -15.54
N PRO A 141 0.89 -22.45 -16.03
CA PRO A 141 1.19 -21.08 -16.46
C PRO A 141 0.18 -20.49 -17.46
N ASP A 142 -0.24 -21.25 -18.47
CA ASP A 142 -1.24 -20.80 -19.45
C ASP A 142 -2.61 -20.55 -18.79
N ALA A 143 -3.01 -21.43 -17.87
CA ALA A 143 -4.26 -21.30 -17.12
C ALA A 143 -4.25 -20.08 -16.18
N LEU A 144 -3.13 -19.85 -15.50
CA LEU A 144 -2.92 -18.72 -14.62
C LEU A 144 -2.88 -17.41 -15.41
N TRP A 145 -2.21 -17.41 -16.57
CA TRP A 145 -2.20 -16.29 -17.50
C TRP A 145 -3.62 -15.89 -17.92
N PHE A 146 -4.42 -16.87 -18.38
CA PHE A 146 -5.81 -16.67 -18.72
C PHE A 146 -6.61 -16.07 -17.56
N ALA A 147 -6.47 -16.62 -16.34
CA ALA A 147 -7.19 -16.12 -15.18
C ALA A 147 -6.80 -14.69 -14.80
N ILE A 148 -5.50 -14.34 -14.84
CA ILE A 148 -5.02 -12.99 -14.58
C ILE A 148 -5.60 -12.02 -15.61
N VAL A 149 -5.48 -12.33 -16.91
CA VAL A 149 -5.94 -11.48 -18.02
C VAL A 149 -7.46 -11.27 -17.96
N THR A 150 -8.20 -12.30 -17.57
CA THR A 150 -9.67 -12.25 -17.45
C THR A 150 -10.10 -11.46 -16.23
N THR A 151 -9.54 -11.75 -15.05
CA THR A 151 -9.90 -11.07 -13.79
C THR A 151 -9.49 -9.60 -13.78
N THR A 152 -8.40 -9.25 -14.46
CA THR A 152 -7.98 -7.85 -14.64
C THR A 152 -8.74 -7.12 -15.75
N THR A 153 -9.69 -7.79 -16.41
CA THR A 153 -10.50 -7.27 -17.53
C THR A 153 -9.67 -6.81 -18.74
N VAL A 154 -8.44 -7.32 -18.90
CA VAL A 154 -7.59 -7.02 -20.06
C VAL A 154 -8.07 -7.76 -21.29
N GLY A 155 -8.32 -9.07 -21.17
CA GLY A 155 -8.97 -9.87 -22.21
C GLY A 155 -8.26 -9.88 -23.57
N TYR A 156 -6.98 -10.26 -23.63
CA TYR A 156 -6.24 -10.35 -24.91
C TYR A 156 -6.89 -11.28 -25.95
N GLY A 157 -7.61 -12.31 -25.49
CA GLY A 157 -8.31 -13.26 -26.37
C GLY A 157 -7.40 -14.31 -27.02
N ASP A 158 -6.14 -14.40 -26.58
CA ASP A 158 -5.15 -15.39 -26.99
C ASP A 158 -5.45 -16.80 -26.47
N ILE A 159 -5.96 -16.88 -25.24
CA ILE A 159 -6.47 -18.11 -24.63
C ILE A 159 -7.93 -17.89 -24.25
N VAL A 160 -8.81 -18.76 -24.75
CA VAL A 160 -10.25 -18.70 -24.48
C VAL A 160 -10.81 -20.09 -24.17
N PRO A 161 -11.61 -20.23 -23.10
CA PRO A 161 -12.34 -21.45 -22.80
C PRO A 161 -13.42 -21.72 -23.84
N VAL A 162 -13.43 -22.92 -24.38
CA VAL A 162 -14.40 -23.38 -25.37
C VAL A 162 -15.39 -24.37 -24.78
N THR A 163 -15.05 -25.04 -23.68
CA THR A 163 -15.98 -26.00 -23.05
C THR A 163 -17.06 -25.30 -22.23
N PRO A 164 -18.25 -25.91 -22.08
CA PRO A 164 -19.31 -25.33 -21.25
C PRO A 164 -18.86 -25.05 -19.82
N ILE A 165 -18.11 -25.98 -19.21
CA ILE A 165 -17.63 -25.87 -17.82
C ILE A 165 -16.58 -24.76 -17.71
N GLY A 166 -15.61 -24.70 -18.63
CA GLY A 166 -14.59 -23.64 -18.58
C GLY A 166 -15.18 -22.26 -18.87
N ARG A 167 -16.21 -22.14 -19.71
CA ARG A 167 -16.97 -20.89 -19.90
C ARG A 167 -17.69 -20.47 -18.61
N THR A 168 -18.29 -21.40 -17.88
CA THR A 168 -18.89 -21.09 -16.57
C THR A 168 -17.84 -20.56 -15.58
N LEU A 169 -16.68 -21.20 -15.50
CA LEU A 169 -15.57 -20.73 -14.66
C LEU A 169 -15.06 -19.35 -15.08
N ALA A 170 -14.98 -19.08 -16.39
CA ALA A 170 -14.61 -17.77 -16.92
C ALA A 170 -15.62 -16.68 -16.51
N ILE A 171 -16.93 -16.97 -16.55
CA ILE A 171 -17.96 -16.04 -16.08
C ILE A 171 -17.75 -15.68 -14.61
N PHE A 172 -17.46 -16.67 -13.75
CA PHE A 172 -17.14 -16.41 -12.35
C PHE A 172 -15.90 -15.51 -12.19
N LEU A 173 -14.83 -15.78 -12.95
CA LEU A 173 -13.62 -14.94 -12.94
C LEU A 173 -13.91 -13.49 -13.37
N MET A 174 -14.74 -13.30 -14.39
CA MET A 174 -15.13 -11.97 -14.87
C MET A 174 -15.95 -11.20 -13.83
N LEU A 175 -16.98 -11.83 -13.26
CA LEU A 175 -17.81 -11.22 -12.21
C LEU A 175 -16.97 -10.86 -10.98
N PHE A 176 -16.08 -11.76 -10.57
CA PHE A 176 -15.16 -11.52 -9.46
C PHE A 176 -14.21 -10.35 -9.75
N GLY A 177 -13.63 -10.29 -10.96
CA GLY A 177 -12.73 -9.20 -11.38
C GLY A 177 -13.38 -7.82 -11.31
N ILE A 178 -14.58 -7.69 -11.87
CA ILE A 178 -15.35 -6.44 -11.83
C ILE A 178 -15.67 -6.05 -10.37
N GLY A 179 -16.12 -7.02 -9.56
CA GLY A 179 -16.41 -6.80 -8.13
C GLY A 179 -15.17 -6.36 -7.34
N PHE A 180 -14.02 -6.97 -7.62
CA PHE A 180 -12.74 -6.64 -6.99
C PHE A 180 -12.29 -5.21 -7.32
N ILE A 181 -12.37 -4.81 -8.59
CA ILE A 181 -12.04 -3.44 -9.02
C ILE A 181 -12.97 -2.42 -8.35
N GLY A 182 -14.28 -2.70 -8.31
CA GLY A 182 -15.25 -1.83 -7.64
C GLY A 182 -14.96 -1.66 -6.15
N ALA A 183 -14.60 -2.75 -5.46
CA ALA A 183 -14.21 -2.72 -4.06
C ALA A 183 -12.89 -1.98 -3.82
N LEU A 184 -11.92 -2.10 -4.72
CA LEU A 184 -10.67 -1.34 -4.66
C LEU A 184 -10.96 0.16 -4.72
N ILE A 185 -11.78 0.61 -5.69
CA ILE A 185 -12.18 2.02 -5.83
C ILE A 185 -12.91 2.50 -4.57
N SER A 186 -13.83 1.70 -4.03
CA SER A 186 -14.55 2.01 -2.80
C SER A 186 -13.60 2.19 -1.61
N THR A 187 -12.65 1.27 -1.45
CA THR A 187 -11.64 1.32 -0.38
C THR A 187 -10.77 2.57 -0.48
N ILE A 188 -10.33 2.95 -1.69
CA ILE A 188 -9.62 4.21 -1.94
C ILE A 188 -10.45 5.41 -1.48
N ARG A 189 -11.73 5.45 -1.88
CA ARG A 189 -12.64 6.53 -1.52
C ARG A 189 -12.85 6.61 0.00
N THR A 190 -13.08 5.49 0.67
CA THR A 190 -13.26 5.45 2.13
C THR A 190 -11.99 5.90 2.84
N TYR A 191 -10.83 5.38 2.46
CA TYR A 191 -9.55 5.75 3.04
C TYR A 191 -9.28 7.26 2.91
N MET A 192 -9.61 7.83 1.74
CA MET A 192 -9.47 9.27 1.50
C MET A 192 -10.45 10.12 2.34
N THR A 193 -11.67 9.61 2.56
CA THR A 193 -12.73 10.33 3.28
C THR A 193 -12.53 10.26 4.80
N SER A 194 -12.16 9.09 5.33
CA SER A 194 -11.89 8.89 6.76
C SER A 194 -10.75 9.79 7.24
N LYS A 195 -9.69 9.90 6.44
CA LYS A 195 -8.54 10.78 6.72
C LYS A 195 -8.94 12.26 6.71
N ARG A 196 -9.85 12.67 5.82
CA ARG A 196 -10.39 14.04 5.78
C ARG A 196 -11.26 14.34 6.99
N LYS A 197 -12.13 13.40 7.39
CA LYS A 197 -13.00 13.55 8.58
C LYS A 197 -12.16 13.71 9.85
N GLN A 198 -11.08 12.93 10.00
CA GLN A 198 -10.19 13.01 11.15
C GLN A 198 -9.38 14.32 11.23
N LEU A 199 -9.03 14.92 10.10
CA LEU A 199 -8.38 16.25 10.06
C LEU A 199 -9.37 17.35 10.49
N ASN A 200 -10.57 17.34 9.91
CA ASN A 200 -11.60 18.33 10.25
C ASN A 200 -12.06 18.23 11.72
N SER A 201 -12.18 17.02 12.27
CA SER A 201 -12.51 16.83 13.70
C SER A 201 -11.42 17.37 14.61
N SER A 202 -10.14 17.15 14.27
CA SER A 202 -9.00 17.69 15.04
C SER A 202 -8.97 19.21 15.01
N GLU A 203 -9.29 19.82 13.86
CA GLU A 203 -9.36 21.27 13.71
C GLU A 203 -10.55 21.87 14.48
N LYS A 204 -11.72 21.22 14.45
CA LYS A 204 -12.88 21.62 15.26
C LYS A 204 -12.57 21.56 16.76
N ILE A 205 -11.96 20.48 17.24
CA ILE A 205 -11.57 20.35 18.65
C ILE A 205 -10.58 21.45 19.03
N SER A 206 -9.55 21.70 18.19
CA SER A 206 -8.59 22.78 18.44
C SER A 206 -9.25 24.17 18.50
N LYS A 207 -10.25 24.45 17.65
CA LYS A 207 -11.01 25.71 17.70
C LYS A 207 -11.81 25.82 18.99
N VAL A 208 -12.51 24.76 19.40
CA VAL A 208 -13.28 24.74 20.65
C VAL A 208 -12.37 24.93 21.86
N THR A 209 -11.25 24.23 21.93
CA THR A 209 -10.28 24.38 23.04
C THR A 209 -9.73 25.81 23.12
N LYS A 210 -9.36 26.41 21.97
CA LYS A 210 -8.92 27.82 21.93
C LYS A 210 -10.02 28.80 22.37
N SER A 211 -11.27 28.56 21.97
CA SER A 211 -12.39 29.39 22.40
C SER A 211 -12.63 29.28 23.90
N ILE A 212 -12.48 28.09 24.50
CA ILE A 212 -12.60 27.90 25.96
C ILE A 212 -11.44 28.57 26.71
N GLU A 213 -10.20 28.47 26.20
CA GLU A 213 -9.03 29.14 26.80
C GLU A 213 -9.12 30.68 26.71
N GLN A 214 -9.88 31.21 25.75
CA GLN A 214 -10.14 32.66 25.64
C GLN A 214 -11.25 33.15 26.58
N VAL A 215 -12.12 32.26 27.05
CA VAL A 215 -13.03 32.61 28.14
C VAL A 215 -12.19 32.63 29.42
N GLY A 216 -12.09 33.80 30.05
CA GLY A 216 -11.44 33.93 31.36
C GLY A 216 -12.11 33.04 32.41
N PRO A 217 -11.56 32.95 33.64
CA PRO A 217 -12.22 32.20 34.71
C PRO A 217 -13.66 32.68 34.86
N LEU A 218 -14.59 31.72 34.80
CA LEU A 218 -16.03 31.98 34.91
C LEU A 218 -16.31 32.73 36.21
N THR A 219 -17.08 33.81 36.11
CA THR A 219 -17.56 34.53 37.28
C THR A 219 -18.64 33.70 37.99
N GLU A 220 -18.77 33.83 39.32
CA GLU A 220 -19.78 33.08 40.09
C GLU A 220 -21.22 33.28 39.58
N SER A 221 -21.52 34.45 39.01
CA SER A 221 -22.79 34.73 38.36
C SER A 221 -23.04 33.84 37.13
N GLU A 222 -22.00 33.57 36.33
CA GLU A 222 -22.12 32.73 35.15
C GLU A 222 -22.30 31.26 35.52
N ILE A 223 -21.62 30.80 36.58
CA ILE A 223 -21.79 29.45 37.13
C ILE A 223 -23.23 29.24 37.61
N THR A 224 -23.78 30.20 38.36
CA THR A 224 -25.15 30.16 38.87
C THR A 224 -26.19 30.07 37.74
N ILE A 225 -25.97 30.79 36.64
CA ILE A 225 -26.86 30.74 35.46
C ILE A 225 -26.79 29.35 34.79
N ILE A 226 -25.60 28.78 34.65
CA ILE A 226 -25.42 27.44 34.06
C ILE A 226 -26.08 26.37 34.94
N GLU A 227 -25.92 26.42 36.26
CA GLU A 227 -26.58 25.50 37.19
C GLU A 227 -28.11 25.59 37.10
N THR A 228 -28.65 26.81 37.07
CA THR A 228 -30.09 27.04 36.91
C THR A 228 -30.63 26.46 35.60
N PHE A 229 -29.87 26.62 34.49
CA PHE A 229 -30.25 26.08 33.19
C PHE A 229 -30.16 24.54 33.13
N LEU A 230 -29.17 23.94 33.78
CA LEU A 230 -29.04 22.48 33.86
C LEU A 230 -30.13 21.85 34.73
N HIS A 231 -30.52 22.52 35.83
CA HIS A 231 -31.63 22.09 36.68
C HIS A 231 -32.97 22.13 35.94
N SER A 232 -33.28 23.22 35.23
CA SER A 232 -34.54 23.32 34.47
C SER A 232 -34.66 22.26 33.38
N LYS A 233 -33.56 21.88 32.72
CA LYS A 233 -33.54 20.80 31.72
C LYS A 233 -33.70 19.40 32.30
N LYS A 234 -33.35 19.22 33.57
CA LYS A 234 -33.47 17.94 34.28
C LYS A 234 -34.90 17.70 34.76
N GLU A 235 -35.64 18.77 35.04
CA GLU A 235 -37.07 18.71 35.40
C GLU A 235 -38.03 18.61 34.19
N LEU A 236 -37.53 18.87 32.98
CA LEU A 236 -38.25 18.70 31.71
C LEU A 236 -38.18 17.27 31.14
N LYS A 237 -37.68 16.30 31.91
CA LYS A 237 -37.66 14.86 31.59
C LYS A 237 -38.43 14.09 32.64
#